data_AF-A0A3N5NUM8-F1
#
_entry.id   AF-A0A3N5NUM8-F1
#
_cell.length_a   1.000
_cell.length_b   1.000
_cell.length_c   1.000
_cell.angle_alpha   90.00
_cell.angle_beta   90.00
_cell.angle_gamma   90.00
#
_symmetry.space_group_name_H-M   'P 1'
#
loop_
_entity.id
_entity.type
_entity.pdbx_description
1 polymer ?
#
loop_
_entity_poly.entity_id
_entity_poly.type
_entity_poly.pdbx_seq_one_letter_code
_entity_poly.pdbx_strand_id
1 'polypeptide(L)'
;MSAIDEAMTSGSVVRTGRWLCLGGATLGGIGLLGWVSGTMALTTLGQGQPLMMPNTALALLLIGSAGAARHRDDVGATQRTLSVLAALVVLGIGIGTLAEYWFGVDLRIDHLLVRNQTIGIARPSPLTALALSCLATALLLFDVRATARVRPSEWFVLCAALMAFVGITGFMLGVAPLYRLTRVPIIGLSLPAAISLLLTSTGLLLERPTAGIMRLVTSPSPGSIQLRRLVLPAVGVPVLLGLVVTRFSAAER
;
A
#
# COMPACT_ATOMS: atom_id res chain seq x y z
N MET A 1 30.67 -17.32 2.45
CA MET A 1 29.83 -16.33 3.17
C MET A 1 29.62 -16.88 4.56
N SER A 2 30.06 -16.18 5.60
CA SER A 2 30.00 -16.70 6.98
C SER A 2 28.59 -16.55 7.56
N ALA A 3 28.22 -17.34 8.58
CA ALA A 3 26.94 -17.20 9.29
C ALA A 3 26.75 -15.79 9.91
N ILE A 4 27.83 -15.06 10.12
CA ILE A 4 27.85 -13.68 10.61
C ILE A 4 27.39 -12.71 9.50
N ASP A 5 27.80 -12.92 8.24
CA ASP A 5 27.31 -12.12 7.10
C ASP A 5 25.81 -12.31 6.86
N GLU A 6 25.31 -13.54 7.04
CA GLU A 6 23.90 -13.89 6.87
C GLU A 6 23.02 -13.26 7.96
N ALA A 7 23.51 -13.19 9.20
CA ALA A 7 22.84 -12.51 10.30
C ALA A 7 22.85 -10.97 10.14
N MET A 8 23.97 -10.38 9.71
CA MET A 8 24.09 -8.93 9.49
C MET A 8 23.23 -8.42 8.33
N THR A 9 23.13 -9.21 7.25
CA THR A 9 22.26 -8.90 6.11
C THR A 9 20.79 -9.00 6.46
N SER A 10 20.37 -10.02 7.22
CA SER A 10 18.99 -10.15 7.70
C SER A 10 18.56 -8.97 8.58
N GLY A 11 19.42 -8.53 9.51
CA GLY A 11 19.13 -7.38 10.38
C GLY A 11 18.98 -6.05 9.63
N SER A 12 19.78 -5.85 8.58
CA SER A 12 19.69 -4.65 7.72
C SER A 12 18.42 -4.65 6.87
N VAL A 13 18.02 -5.81 6.34
CA VAL A 13 16.80 -5.97 5.53
C VAL A 13 15.54 -5.69 6.37
N VAL A 14 15.46 -6.24 7.57
CA VAL A 14 14.33 -5.99 8.49
C VAL A 14 14.26 -4.52 8.88
N ARG A 15 15.42 -3.88 9.13
CA ARG A 15 15.47 -2.44 9.42
C ARG A 15 14.95 -1.61 8.24
N THR A 16 15.34 -1.94 7.01
CA THR A 16 14.81 -1.29 5.81
C THR A 16 13.30 -1.49 5.70
N GLY A 17 12.80 -2.71 5.95
CA GLY A 17 11.36 -2.99 5.94
C GLY A 17 10.56 -2.08 6.89
N ARG A 18 11.08 -1.90 8.10
CA ARG A 18 10.48 -0.98 9.09
C ARG A 18 10.46 0.47 8.60
N TRP A 19 11.55 0.96 8.02
CA TRP A 19 11.61 2.31 7.46
C TRP A 19 10.64 2.51 6.30
N LEU A 20 10.41 1.51 5.46
CA LEU A 20 9.41 1.57 4.39
C LEU A 20 7.99 1.65 4.93
N CYS A 21 7.65 0.85 5.94
CA CYS A 21 6.35 0.96 6.63
C CYS A 21 6.15 2.34 7.27
N LEU A 22 7.19 2.89 7.91
CA LEU A 22 7.16 4.25 8.44
C LEU A 22 7.01 5.30 7.34
N GLY A 23 7.68 5.13 6.20
CA GLY A 23 7.52 6.01 5.03
C GLY A 23 6.11 5.99 4.45
N GLY A 24 5.46 4.82 4.43
CA GLY A 24 4.04 4.71 4.10
C GLY A 24 3.16 5.45 5.10
N ALA A 25 3.42 5.27 6.40
CA ALA A 25 2.69 5.93 7.47
C ALA A 25 2.83 7.46 7.42
N THR A 26 4.03 7.98 7.16
CA THR A 26 4.28 9.43 7.08
C THR A 26 3.55 10.05 5.92
N LEU A 27 3.48 9.39 4.75
CA LEU A 27 2.64 9.85 3.63
C LEU A 27 1.17 9.94 4.03
N GLY A 28 0.64 8.92 4.73
CA GLY A 28 -0.71 8.97 5.29
C GLY A 28 -0.90 10.15 6.26
N GLY A 29 0.06 10.37 7.15
CA GLY A 29 0.07 11.51 8.07
C GLY A 29 0.08 12.87 7.37
N ILE A 30 0.90 13.04 6.32
CA ILE A 30 0.96 14.27 5.52
C ILE A 30 -0.39 14.56 4.86
N GLY A 31 -1.05 13.56 4.28
CA GLY A 31 -2.36 13.76 3.70
C GLY A 31 -3.42 14.11 4.74
N LEU A 32 -3.37 13.48 5.92
CA LEU A 32 -4.30 13.78 7.01
C LEU A 32 -4.09 15.21 7.52
N LEU A 33 -2.83 15.65 7.67
CA LEU A 33 -2.50 17.04 7.95
C LEU A 33 -3.06 17.97 6.87
N GLY A 34 -2.90 17.62 5.59
CA GLY A 34 -3.45 18.39 4.47
C GLY A 34 -4.97 18.62 4.56
N TRP A 35 -5.72 17.64 5.04
CA TRP A 35 -7.15 17.80 5.28
C TRP A 35 -7.46 18.66 6.51
N VAL A 36 -6.70 18.52 7.59
CA VAL A 36 -6.89 19.31 8.82
C VAL A 36 -6.54 20.78 8.61
N SER A 37 -5.48 21.07 7.84
CA SER A 37 -5.04 22.44 7.53
C SER A 37 -5.74 23.07 6.32
N GLY A 38 -6.58 22.31 5.60
CA GLY A 38 -7.25 22.77 4.39
C GLY A 38 -6.34 22.98 3.18
N THR A 39 -5.06 22.58 3.26
CA THR A 39 -4.09 22.68 2.17
C THR A 39 -4.16 21.46 1.26
N MET A 40 -5.02 21.54 0.24
CA MET A 40 -5.21 20.46 -0.74
C MET A 40 -3.91 20.01 -1.42
N ALA A 41 -2.90 20.90 -1.54
CA ALA A 41 -1.59 20.59 -2.09
C ALA A 41 -0.84 19.45 -1.36
N LEU A 42 -1.18 19.16 -0.10
CA LEU A 42 -0.57 18.06 0.66
C LEU A 42 -1.25 16.70 0.42
N THR A 43 -2.40 16.70 -0.26
CA THR A 43 -3.21 15.50 -0.53
C THR A 43 -3.03 14.97 -1.96
N THR A 44 -2.29 15.70 -2.80
CA THR A 44 -2.02 15.39 -4.21
C THR A 44 -0.58 15.78 -4.57
N LEU A 45 0.02 15.11 -5.57
CA LEU A 45 1.36 15.43 -6.09
C LEU A 45 1.30 16.23 -7.41
N GLY A 46 0.15 16.80 -7.74
CA GLY A 46 0.00 17.68 -8.90
C GLY A 46 -1.42 18.23 -9.07
N GLN A 47 -1.54 19.24 -9.92
CA GLN A 47 -2.83 19.84 -10.27
C GLN A 47 -3.67 18.84 -11.10
N GLY A 48 -4.97 18.72 -10.79
CA GLY A 48 -5.92 17.87 -11.52
C GLY A 48 -5.85 16.35 -11.23
N GLN A 49 -5.08 15.92 -10.23
CA GLN A 49 -4.96 14.52 -9.83
C GLN A 49 -5.97 14.12 -8.73
N PRO A 50 -6.26 12.81 -8.58
CA PRO A 50 -7.08 12.33 -7.49
C PRO A 50 -6.48 12.68 -6.12
N LEU A 51 -7.31 13.17 -5.21
CA LEU A 51 -6.94 13.52 -3.85
C LEU A 51 -6.83 12.25 -2.99
N MET A 52 -5.88 12.21 -2.06
CA MET A 52 -5.89 11.20 -1.00
C MET A 52 -6.98 11.53 0.02
N MET A 53 -8.04 10.74 0.08
CA MET A 53 -9.16 10.97 0.99
C MET A 53 -8.76 10.91 2.48
N PRO A 54 -9.47 11.59 3.41
CA PRO A 54 -9.13 11.60 4.83
C PRO A 54 -9.11 10.20 5.45
N ASN A 55 -10.12 9.38 5.12
CA ASN A 55 -10.23 8.01 5.59
C ASN A 55 -9.08 7.14 5.05
N THR A 56 -8.66 7.35 3.80
CA THR A 56 -7.47 6.71 3.21
C THR A 56 -6.21 7.14 3.94
N ALA A 57 -6.04 8.44 4.21
CA ALA A 57 -4.88 8.99 4.89
C ALA A 57 -4.72 8.42 6.30
N LEU A 58 -5.81 8.38 7.07
CA LEU A 58 -5.84 7.73 8.39
C LEU A 58 -5.53 6.24 8.28
N ALA A 59 -6.15 5.54 7.33
CA ALA A 59 -5.95 4.11 7.18
C ALA A 59 -4.49 3.75 6.85
N LEU A 60 -3.84 4.54 6.00
CA LEU A 60 -2.43 4.38 5.65
C LEU A 60 -1.50 4.70 6.82
N LEU A 61 -1.80 5.75 7.59
CA LEU A 61 -1.07 6.07 8.82
C LEU A 61 -1.15 4.92 9.82
N LEU A 62 -2.34 4.37 10.05
CA LEU A 62 -2.59 3.27 10.97
C LEU A 62 -1.91 1.97 10.50
N ILE A 63 -2.09 1.57 9.24
CA ILE A 63 -1.55 0.29 8.76
C ILE A 63 -0.02 0.32 8.63
N GLY A 64 0.55 1.45 8.20
CA GLY A 64 1.99 1.65 8.12
C GLY A 64 2.66 1.65 9.50
N SER A 65 2.06 2.35 10.48
CA SER A 65 2.57 2.34 11.86
C SER A 65 2.41 0.97 12.52
N ALA A 66 1.28 0.30 12.31
CA ALA A 66 1.03 -1.04 12.82
C ALA A 66 2.00 -2.07 12.23
N GLY A 67 2.34 -1.99 10.94
CA GLY A 67 3.36 -2.82 10.29
C GLY A 67 4.77 -2.53 10.81
N ALA A 68 5.13 -1.26 10.95
CA ALA A 68 6.44 -0.88 11.52
C ALA A 68 6.61 -1.36 12.98
N ALA A 69 5.53 -1.43 13.75
CA ALA A 69 5.53 -1.95 15.12
C ALA A 69 5.71 -3.48 15.19
N ARG A 70 5.38 -4.22 14.12
CA ARG A 70 5.51 -5.69 14.08
C ARG A 70 6.93 -6.18 13.79
N HIS A 71 7.80 -5.33 13.23
CA HIS A 71 9.20 -5.64 12.88
C HIS A 71 10.17 -5.90 14.06
N ARG A 72 9.68 -6.03 15.29
CA ARG A 72 10.51 -6.36 16.47
C ARG A 72 10.23 -7.80 16.87
N ASP A 73 11.26 -8.62 17.04
CA ASP A 73 11.07 -10.03 17.45
C ASP A 73 10.41 -10.15 18.84
N ASP A 74 10.63 -9.15 19.72
CA ASP A 74 9.97 -9.00 21.03
C ASP A 74 8.86 -7.93 21.01
N VAL A 75 7.82 -8.13 20.20
CA VAL A 75 6.62 -7.28 20.31
C VAL A 75 5.91 -7.58 21.62
N GLY A 76 5.93 -6.65 22.57
CA GLY A 76 5.13 -6.74 23.79
C GLY A 76 3.63 -6.87 23.48
N ALA A 77 2.89 -7.55 24.36
CA ALA A 77 1.46 -7.84 24.16
C ALA A 77 0.63 -6.57 23.81
N THR A 78 0.94 -5.43 24.43
CA THR A 78 0.28 -4.15 24.16
C THR A 78 0.48 -3.68 22.72
N GLN A 79 1.71 -3.73 22.19
CA GLN A 79 1.98 -3.31 20.81
C GLN A 79 1.29 -4.24 19.81
N ARG A 80 1.28 -5.54 20.10
CA ARG A 80 0.55 -6.53 19.30
C ARG A 80 -0.94 -6.21 19.25
N THR A 81 -1.56 -5.94 20.39
CA THR A 81 -2.97 -5.55 20.50
C THR A 81 -3.24 -4.26 19.74
N LEU A 82 -2.40 -3.24 19.88
CA LEU A 82 -2.55 -1.97 19.15
C LEU A 82 -2.45 -2.17 17.63
N SER A 83 -1.51 -2.98 17.14
CA SER A 83 -1.41 -3.31 15.71
C SER A 83 -2.65 -4.05 15.21
N VAL A 84 -3.21 -4.97 16.00
CA VAL A 84 -4.46 -5.69 15.65
C VAL A 84 -5.65 -4.73 15.62
N LEU A 85 -5.79 -3.86 16.61
CA LEU A 85 -6.86 -2.86 16.66
C LEU A 85 -6.77 -1.90 15.46
N ALA A 86 -5.56 -1.41 15.15
CA ALA A 86 -5.32 -0.58 13.97
C ALA A 86 -5.72 -1.31 12.68
N ALA A 87 -5.33 -2.58 12.52
CA ALA A 87 -5.73 -3.40 11.37
C ALA A 87 -7.25 -3.59 11.29
N LEU A 88 -7.94 -3.84 12.41
CA LEU A 88 -9.40 -3.98 12.44
C LEU A 88 -10.11 -2.68 12.04
N VAL A 89 -9.62 -1.52 12.50
CA VAL A 89 -10.15 -0.22 12.08
C VAL A 89 -9.98 -0.02 10.58
N VAL A 90 -8.78 -0.29 10.04
CA VAL A 90 -8.51 -0.17 8.59
C VAL A 90 -9.37 -1.13 7.78
N LEU A 91 -9.56 -2.36 8.26
CA LEU A 91 -10.44 -3.34 7.63
C LEU A 91 -11.89 -2.85 7.63
N GLY A 92 -12.37 -2.28 8.73
CA GLY A 92 -13.70 -1.70 8.85
C GLY A 92 -13.92 -0.56 7.86
N ILE A 93 -12.92 0.33 7.70
CA ILE A 93 -12.96 1.40 6.69
C ILE A 93 -13.06 0.78 5.28
N GLY A 94 -12.19 -0.16 4.93
CA GLY A 94 -12.16 -0.77 3.60
C GLY A 94 -13.44 -1.55 3.26
N ILE A 95 -13.86 -2.46 4.14
CA ILE A 95 -15.08 -3.27 3.94
C ILE A 95 -16.33 -2.38 3.96
N GLY A 96 -16.38 -1.40 4.88
CA GLY A 96 -17.47 -0.44 4.96
C GLY A 96 -17.64 0.33 3.65
N THR A 97 -16.56 0.93 3.15
CA THR A 97 -16.57 1.63 1.86
C THR A 97 -17.01 0.72 0.71
N LEU A 98 -16.54 -0.53 0.67
CA LEU A 98 -16.97 -1.49 -0.37
C LEU A 98 -18.46 -1.84 -0.25
N ALA A 99 -18.95 -2.08 0.95
CA ALA A 99 -20.37 -2.35 1.20
C ALA A 99 -21.23 -1.16 0.74
N GLU A 100 -20.79 0.07 0.99
CA GLU A 100 -21.52 1.25 0.51
C GLU A 100 -21.57 1.32 -1.02
N TYR A 101 -20.52 0.90 -1.73
CA TYR A 101 -20.53 0.81 -3.20
C TYR A 101 -21.42 -0.33 -3.71
N TRP A 102 -21.43 -1.49 -3.03
CA TRP A 102 -22.18 -2.67 -3.45
C TRP A 102 -23.68 -2.55 -3.18
N PHE A 103 -24.05 -2.03 -2.01
CA PHE A 103 -25.45 -1.91 -1.59
C PHE A 103 -26.07 -0.55 -1.91
N GLY A 104 -25.26 0.44 -2.33
CA GLY A 104 -25.74 1.80 -2.58
C GLY A 104 -26.22 2.52 -1.31
N VAL A 105 -25.78 2.05 -0.13
CA VAL A 105 -26.13 2.63 1.17
C VAL A 105 -25.07 3.66 1.56
N ASP A 106 -25.48 4.73 2.23
CA ASP A 106 -24.57 5.68 2.87
C ASP A 106 -24.42 5.32 4.35
N LEU A 107 -23.33 4.63 4.71
CA LEU A 107 -22.99 4.30 6.09
C LEU A 107 -22.41 5.51 6.83
N ARG A 108 -22.18 6.63 6.11
CA ARG A 108 -21.63 7.90 6.63
C ARG A 108 -20.27 7.74 7.31
N ILE A 109 -19.54 6.65 6.99
CA ILE A 109 -18.17 6.42 7.45
C ILE A 109 -17.26 7.55 6.94
N ASP A 110 -17.61 8.09 5.78
CA ASP A 110 -16.93 9.20 5.11
C ASP A 110 -17.03 10.54 5.86
N HIS A 111 -17.96 10.67 6.81
CA HIS A 111 -18.20 11.91 7.58
C HIS A 111 -17.61 11.91 8.99
N LEU A 112 -17.04 10.79 9.45
CA LEU A 112 -16.54 10.66 10.83
C LEU A 112 -15.30 11.52 11.09
N LEU A 113 -14.39 11.65 10.11
CA LEU A 113 -13.13 12.38 10.29
C LEU A 113 -13.24 13.87 9.95
N VAL A 114 -14.02 14.25 8.95
CA VAL A 114 -14.18 15.64 8.53
C VAL A 114 -15.68 15.93 8.41
N ARG A 115 -16.23 16.50 9.48
CA ARG A 115 -17.67 16.73 9.66
C ARG A 115 -18.25 17.82 8.75
N ASN A 116 -17.38 18.60 8.11
CA ASN A 116 -17.74 19.79 7.36
C ASN A 116 -17.13 19.73 5.94
N GLN A 117 -17.76 18.99 5.04
CA GLN A 117 -17.39 19.03 3.62
C GLN A 117 -18.61 19.41 2.78
N THR A 118 -18.52 20.60 2.19
CA THR A 118 -19.38 21.15 1.13
C THR A 118 -19.26 20.40 -0.20
N ILE A 119 -18.47 19.33 -0.23
CA ILE A 119 -18.06 18.59 -1.41
C ILE A 119 -18.20 17.11 -1.07
N GLY A 120 -19.12 16.38 -1.71
CA GLY A 120 -19.40 14.95 -1.46
C GLY A 120 -18.27 13.99 -1.89
N ILE A 121 -17.01 14.31 -1.56
CA ILE A 121 -15.78 13.68 -2.06
C ILE A 121 -14.90 13.27 -0.87
N ALA A 122 -15.47 12.57 0.12
CA ALA A 122 -14.71 12.02 1.25
C ALA A 122 -14.50 10.49 1.17
N ARG A 123 -15.15 9.83 0.20
CA ARG A 123 -15.14 8.37 0.07
C ARG A 123 -13.90 7.84 -0.66
N PRO A 124 -13.14 6.89 -0.08
CA PRO A 124 -12.06 6.20 -0.79
C PRO A 124 -12.56 5.51 -2.06
N SER A 125 -11.74 5.45 -3.12
CA SER A 125 -12.10 4.66 -4.30
C SER A 125 -12.26 3.17 -3.96
N PRO A 126 -13.10 2.39 -4.67
CA PRO A 126 -13.24 0.95 -4.44
C PRO A 126 -11.90 0.22 -4.53
N LEU A 127 -11.03 0.63 -5.46
CA LEU A 127 -9.67 0.08 -5.58
C LEU A 127 -8.83 0.37 -4.32
N THR A 128 -8.89 1.58 -3.79
CA THR A 128 -8.19 1.93 -2.53
C THR A 128 -8.76 1.14 -1.36
N ALA A 129 -10.08 1.03 -1.25
CA ALA A 129 -10.76 0.29 -0.19
C ALA A 129 -10.41 -1.21 -0.23
N LEU A 130 -10.33 -1.81 -1.42
CA LEU A 130 -9.84 -3.18 -1.61
C LEU A 130 -8.37 -3.33 -1.19
N ALA A 131 -7.49 -2.43 -1.62
CA ALA A 131 -6.07 -2.49 -1.26
C ALA A 131 -5.85 -2.34 0.26
N LEU A 132 -6.56 -1.44 0.91
CA LEU A 132 -6.56 -1.27 2.37
C LEU A 132 -7.09 -2.52 3.08
N SER A 133 -8.19 -3.11 2.58
CA SER A 133 -8.75 -4.35 3.12
C SER A 133 -7.78 -5.51 3.01
N CYS A 134 -7.07 -5.63 1.88
CA CYS A 134 -6.01 -6.62 1.69
C CYS A 134 -4.87 -6.41 2.69
N LEU A 135 -4.34 -5.20 2.86
CA LEU A 135 -3.26 -4.95 3.84
C LEU A 135 -3.68 -5.18 5.28
N ALA A 136 -4.89 -4.76 5.65
CA ALA A 136 -5.43 -5.02 6.98
C ALA A 136 -5.58 -6.51 7.25
N THR A 137 -6.15 -7.25 6.29
CA THR A 137 -6.27 -8.71 6.36
C THR A 137 -4.89 -9.37 6.45
N ALA A 138 -3.93 -8.91 5.65
CA ALA A 138 -2.55 -9.40 5.73
C ALA A 138 -1.94 -9.23 7.12
N LEU A 139 -2.17 -8.07 7.77
CA LEU A 139 -1.64 -7.78 9.09
C LEU A 139 -2.34 -8.60 10.20
N LEU A 140 -3.64 -8.87 10.05
CA LEU A 140 -4.38 -9.76 10.96
C LEU A 140 -3.92 -11.22 10.85
N LEU A 141 -3.62 -11.69 9.63
CA LEU A 141 -3.10 -13.03 9.37
C LEU A 141 -1.58 -13.10 9.49
N PHE A 142 -0.91 -12.05 9.95
CA PHE A 142 0.55 -11.93 9.87
C PHE A 142 1.30 -13.01 10.67
N ASP A 143 0.75 -13.37 11.83
CA ASP A 143 1.31 -14.41 12.72
C ASP A 143 0.81 -15.82 12.36
N VAL A 144 -0.17 -15.96 11.47
CA VAL A 144 -0.71 -17.26 11.06
C VAL A 144 0.33 -18.00 10.25
N ARG A 145 0.75 -19.17 10.74
CA ARG A 145 1.79 -19.99 10.11
C ARG A 145 3.10 -19.20 9.87
N ALA A 146 3.45 -18.38 10.86
CA ALA A 146 4.66 -17.55 10.94
C ALA A 146 5.96 -18.16 10.36
N THR A 147 6.20 -19.45 10.59
CA THR A 147 7.42 -20.18 10.18
C THR A 147 7.19 -21.09 8.97
N ALA A 148 5.96 -21.15 8.44
CA ALA A 148 5.64 -22.03 7.33
C ALA A 148 6.16 -21.46 5.99
N ARG A 149 6.33 -22.36 5.02
CA ARG A 149 6.73 -22.02 3.66
C ARG A 149 5.66 -21.24 2.89
N VAL A 150 4.38 -21.39 3.27
CA VAL A 150 3.25 -20.69 2.65
C VAL A 150 2.56 -19.88 3.74
N ARG A 151 2.59 -18.55 3.59
CA ARG A 151 1.98 -17.61 4.52
C ARG A 151 0.80 -16.92 3.83
N PRO A 152 -0.43 -17.03 4.38
CA PRO A 152 -1.61 -16.43 3.75
C PRO A 152 -1.52 -14.91 3.71
N SER A 153 -0.86 -14.28 4.68
CA SER A 153 -0.67 -12.83 4.72
C SER A 153 0.06 -12.29 3.49
N GLU A 154 1.09 -12.99 3.00
CA GLU A 154 1.92 -12.55 1.88
C GLU A 154 1.12 -12.43 0.58
N TRP A 155 0.13 -13.29 0.36
CA TRP A 155 -0.77 -13.18 -0.80
C TRP A 155 -1.56 -11.88 -0.78
N PHE A 156 -2.12 -11.53 0.37
CA PHE A 156 -2.84 -10.27 0.52
C PHE A 156 -1.92 -9.05 0.40
N VAL A 157 -0.68 -9.12 0.93
CA VAL A 157 0.32 -8.06 0.73
C VAL A 157 0.68 -7.91 -0.74
N LEU A 158 0.87 -9.01 -1.46
CA LEU A 158 1.17 -8.99 -2.90
C LEU A 158 0.01 -8.44 -3.73
N CYS A 159 -1.23 -8.78 -3.40
CA CYS A 159 -2.40 -8.19 -4.03
C CYS A 159 -2.44 -6.66 -3.82
N ALA A 160 -2.18 -6.18 -2.61
CA ALA A 160 -2.10 -4.75 -2.31
C ALA A 160 -0.95 -4.06 -3.07
N ALA A 161 0.23 -4.68 -3.09
CA ALA A 161 1.39 -4.18 -3.83
C ALA A 161 1.11 -4.10 -5.33
N LEU A 162 0.42 -5.10 -5.90
CA LEU A 162 0.04 -5.14 -7.31
C LEU A 162 -0.96 -4.02 -7.64
N MET A 163 -1.99 -3.82 -6.82
CA MET A 163 -2.95 -2.73 -7.00
C MET A 163 -2.26 -1.35 -6.94
N ALA A 164 -1.33 -1.16 -6.00
CA ALA A 164 -0.54 0.05 -5.88
C ALA A 164 0.37 0.26 -7.11
N PHE A 165 1.04 -0.80 -7.56
CA PHE A 165 1.89 -0.78 -8.75
C PHE A 165 1.10 -0.41 -10.02
N VAL A 166 -0.06 -1.02 -10.21
CA VAL A 166 -0.99 -0.69 -11.32
C VAL A 166 -1.45 0.76 -11.25
N GLY A 167 -1.71 1.30 -10.05
CA GLY A 167 -2.05 2.71 -9.87
C GLY A 167 -0.91 3.66 -10.26
N ILE A 168 0.33 3.34 -9.86
CA ILE A 168 1.52 4.14 -10.21
C ILE A 168 1.80 4.08 -11.71
N THR A 169 1.73 2.90 -12.34
CA THR A 169 1.94 2.77 -13.78
C THR A 169 0.85 3.46 -14.58
N GLY A 170 -0.42 3.37 -14.15
CA GLY A 170 -1.54 4.10 -14.73
C GLY A 170 -1.34 5.63 -14.68
N PHE A 171 -0.73 6.13 -13.60
CA PHE A 171 -0.33 7.53 -13.49
C PHE A 171 0.82 7.88 -14.45
N MET A 172 1.90 7.10 -14.46
CA MET A 172 3.09 7.33 -15.30
C MET A 172 2.77 7.34 -16.80
N LEU A 173 1.88 6.44 -17.23
CA LEU A 173 1.47 6.29 -18.62
C LEU A 173 0.41 7.32 -19.06
N GLY A 174 -0.01 8.25 -18.18
CA GLY A 174 -1.01 9.27 -18.52
C GLY A 174 -2.44 8.74 -18.71
N VAL A 175 -2.66 7.48 -18.35
CA VAL A 175 -3.93 6.73 -18.46
C VAL A 175 -4.84 7.00 -17.26
N ALA A 176 -4.43 7.86 -16.32
CA ALA A 176 -5.22 8.30 -15.18
C ALA A 176 -6.66 8.76 -15.52
N PRO A 177 -6.96 9.35 -16.71
CA PRO A 177 -8.34 9.63 -17.11
C PRO A 177 -9.18 8.38 -17.42
N LEU A 178 -8.59 7.26 -17.82
CA LEU A 178 -9.31 6.00 -18.11
C LEU A 178 -9.75 5.24 -16.84
N TYR A 179 -9.18 5.58 -15.68
CA TYR A 179 -9.66 5.13 -14.37
C TYR A 179 -10.85 5.96 -13.85
N ARG A 180 -11.33 6.94 -14.62
CA ARG A 180 -12.62 7.59 -14.37
C ARG A 180 -13.72 6.67 -14.86
N LEU A 181 -14.33 5.91 -13.94
CA LEU A 181 -15.59 5.25 -14.25
C LEU A 181 -16.61 6.33 -14.65
N THR A 182 -17.19 6.20 -15.84
CA THR A 182 -18.03 7.20 -16.55
C THR A 182 -19.25 7.71 -15.78
N ARG A 183 -19.55 7.20 -14.58
CA ARG A 183 -20.73 7.55 -13.78
C ARG A 183 -20.43 8.13 -12.39
N VAL A 184 -19.18 8.26 -11.96
CA VAL A 184 -18.86 8.80 -10.63
C VAL A 184 -17.61 9.69 -10.70
N PRO A 185 -17.66 10.93 -10.18
CA PRO A 185 -16.57 11.87 -10.31
C PRO A 185 -15.40 11.46 -9.40
N ILE A 186 -14.23 11.24 -10.01
CA ILE A 186 -12.91 11.15 -9.37
C ILE A 186 -12.72 9.91 -8.47
N ILE A 187 -12.72 8.72 -9.08
CA ILE A 187 -12.43 7.43 -8.42
C ILE A 187 -10.99 6.94 -8.70
N GLY A 188 -9.99 7.79 -8.56
CA GLY A 188 -8.58 7.37 -8.78
C GLY A 188 -7.90 6.98 -7.46
N LEU A 189 -7.00 5.98 -7.50
CA LEU A 189 -6.01 5.82 -6.42
C LEU A 189 -5.05 7.01 -6.51
N SER A 190 -5.00 7.86 -5.48
CA SER A 190 -4.10 9.01 -5.49
C SER A 190 -2.64 8.54 -5.50
N LEU A 191 -1.77 9.30 -6.16
CA LEU A 191 -0.35 8.93 -6.26
C LEU A 191 0.32 8.81 -4.86
N PRO A 192 0.09 9.73 -3.89
CA PRO A 192 0.59 9.55 -2.53
C PRO A 192 0.09 8.26 -1.86
N ALA A 193 -1.19 7.89 -2.06
CA ALA A 193 -1.74 6.66 -1.51
C ALA A 193 -1.12 5.42 -2.15
N ALA A 194 -0.93 5.43 -3.48
CA ALA A 194 -0.29 4.33 -4.20
C ALA A 194 1.16 4.11 -3.72
N ILE A 195 1.94 5.19 -3.57
CA ILE A 195 3.30 5.12 -3.04
C ILE A 195 3.28 4.59 -1.60
N SER A 196 2.39 5.10 -0.75
CA SER A 196 2.26 4.66 0.64
C SER A 196 1.89 3.17 0.76
N LEU A 197 0.94 2.69 -0.06
CA LEU A 197 0.58 1.28 -0.14
C LEU A 197 1.76 0.42 -0.58
N LEU A 198 2.50 0.85 -1.60
CA LEU A 198 3.64 0.09 -2.12
C LEU A 198 4.79 0.03 -1.11
N LEU A 199 5.10 1.15 -0.44
CA LEU A 199 6.10 1.21 0.63
C LEU A 199 5.69 0.30 1.80
N THR A 200 4.45 0.40 2.27
CA THR A 200 3.97 -0.42 3.38
C THR A 200 3.95 -1.91 3.04
N SER A 201 3.52 -2.26 1.82
CA SER A 201 3.51 -3.65 1.35
C SER A 201 4.92 -4.22 1.26
N THR A 202 5.86 -3.46 0.70
CA THR A 202 7.26 -3.87 0.59
C THR A 202 7.88 -4.01 1.98
N GLY A 203 7.57 -3.09 2.89
CA GLY A 203 8.01 -3.17 4.28
C GLY A 203 7.54 -4.44 4.97
N LEU A 204 6.25 -4.76 4.89
CA LEU A 204 5.67 -5.98 5.48
C LEU A 204 6.27 -7.28 4.90
N LEU A 205 6.62 -7.30 3.61
CA LEU A 205 7.32 -8.44 3.02
C LEU A 205 8.74 -8.59 3.60
N LEU A 206 9.49 -7.49 3.72
CA LEU A 206 10.86 -7.49 4.23
C LEU A 206 10.97 -7.77 5.74
N GLU A 207 9.85 -7.81 6.46
CA GLU A 207 9.81 -8.10 7.88
C GLU A 207 10.35 -9.50 8.22
N ARG A 208 10.07 -10.51 7.37
CA ARG A 208 10.53 -11.88 7.59
C ARG A 208 11.24 -12.43 6.36
N PRO A 209 12.48 -11.99 6.09
CA PRO A 209 13.19 -12.34 4.87
C PRO A 209 13.51 -13.84 4.76
N THR A 210 13.49 -14.58 5.88
CA THR A 210 13.80 -16.01 5.96
C THR A 210 12.57 -16.92 5.85
N ALA A 211 11.36 -16.38 5.74
CA ALA A 211 10.11 -17.15 5.66
C ALA A 211 9.33 -16.87 4.36
N GLY A 212 8.36 -17.72 4.04
CA GLY A 212 7.41 -17.51 2.94
C GLY A 212 8.05 -17.30 1.56
N ILE A 213 7.42 -16.43 0.77
CA ILE A 213 7.85 -16.01 -0.58
C ILE A 213 9.17 -15.26 -0.51
N MET A 214 9.40 -14.46 0.54
CA MET A 214 10.62 -13.68 0.66
C MET A 214 11.86 -14.57 0.81
N ARG A 215 11.75 -15.74 1.44
CA ARG A 215 12.81 -16.75 1.44
C ARG A 215 13.24 -17.18 0.03
N LEU A 216 12.30 -17.29 -0.92
CA LEU A 216 12.62 -17.62 -2.32
C LEU A 216 13.38 -16.48 -3.00
N VAL A 217 13.11 -15.24 -2.63
CA VAL A 217 13.75 -14.04 -3.20
C VAL A 217 15.10 -13.74 -2.56
N THR A 218 15.26 -13.96 -1.25
CA THR A 218 16.45 -13.59 -0.48
C THR A 218 17.49 -14.71 -0.42
N SER A 219 17.09 -15.99 -0.54
CA SER A 219 18.01 -17.13 -0.42
C SER A 219 19.22 -17.01 -1.36
N PRO A 220 20.36 -17.66 -1.05
CA PRO A 220 21.52 -17.70 -1.94
C PRO A 220 21.43 -18.76 -3.04
N SER A 221 20.24 -19.32 -3.31
CA SER A 221 20.09 -20.41 -4.29
C SER A 221 20.25 -19.93 -5.75
N PRO A 222 20.69 -20.79 -6.68
CA PRO A 222 20.72 -20.43 -8.11
C PRO A 222 19.36 -19.98 -8.64
N GLY A 223 18.28 -20.60 -8.14
CA GLY A 223 16.90 -20.24 -8.48
C GLY A 223 16.50 -18.83 -8.03
N SER A 224 16.94 -18.36 -6.86
CA SER A 224 16.67 -16.99 -6.40
C SER A 224 17.46 -15.94 -7.16
N ILE A 225 18.69 -16.25 -7.58
CA ILE A 225 19.51 -15.40 -8.45
C ILE A 225 18.80 -15.23 -9.80
N GLN A 226 18.36 -16.34 -10.40
CA GLN A 226 17.61 -16.31 -11.66
C GLN A 226 16.29 -15.54 -11.51
N LEU A 227 15.56 -15.77 -10.40
CA LEU A 227 14.30 -15.09 -10.11
C LEU A 227 14.50 -13.58 -10.01
N ARG A 228 15.48 -13.09 -9.22
CA ARG A 228 15.80 -11.65 -9.12
C ARG A 228 16.19 -11.06 -10.47
N ARG A 229 16.93 -11.82 -11.28
CA ARG A 229 17.37 -11.40 -12.61
C ARG A 229 16.22 -11.35 -13.62
N LEU A 230 15.17 -12.15 -13.45
CA LEU A 230 14.00 -12.17 -14.34
C LEU A 230 12.90 -11.22 -13.90
N VAL A 231 12.65 -11.11 -12.59
CA VAL A 231 11.59 -10.25 -12.03
C VAL A 231 11.85 -8.78 -12.33
N LEU A 232 13.09 -8.30 -12.15
CA LEU A 232 13.45 -6.91 -12.43
C LEU A 232 13.11 -6.49 -13.89
N PRO A 233 13.60 -7.19 -14.93
CA PRO A 233 13.24 -6.86 -16.30
C PRO A 233 11.78 -7.20 -16.64
N ALA A 234 11.18 -8.26 -16.08
CA ALA A 234 9.78 -8.58 -16.33
C ALA A 234 8.81 -7.49 -15.87
N VAL A 235 9.15 -6.78 -14.78
CA VAL A 235 8.38 -5.63 -14.27
C VAL A 235 8.83 -4.32 -14.93
N GLY A 236 10.13 -4.11 -15.09
CA GLY A 236 10.70 -2.85 -15.59
C GLY A 236 10.51 -2.63 -17.09
N VAL A 237 10.71 -3.67 -17.91
CA VAL A 237 10.65 -3.56 -19.38
C VAL A 237 9.27 -3.14 -19.87
N PRO A 238 8.15 -3.76 -19.44
CA PRO A 238 6.82 -3.32 -19.89
C PRO A 238 6.49 -1.88 -19.50
N VAL A 239 6.92 -1.43 -18.32
CA VAL A 239 6.72 -0.04 -17.87
C VAL A 239 7.53 0.94 -18.71
N LEU A 240 8.81 0.63 -18.96
CA LEU A 240 9.68 1.46 -19.80
C LEU A 240 9.17 1.52 -21.23
N LEU A 241 8.79 0.39 -21.82
CA LEU A 241 8.22 0.33 -23.17
C LEU A 241 6.92 1.14 -23.24
N GLY A 242 6.01 0.97 -22.28
CA GLY A 242 4.79 1.75 -22.22
C GLY A 242 5.06 3.26 -22.13
N LEU A 243 6.04 3.68 -21.32
CA LEU A 243 6.46 5.08 -21.20
C LEU A 243 7.01 5.62 -22.53
N VAL A 244 7.86 4.84 -23.19
CA VAL A 244 8.43 5.20 -24.49
C VAL A 244 7.33 5.36 -25.53
N VAL A 245 6.45 4.38 -25.67
CA VAL A 245 5.34 4.38 -26.64
C VAL A 245 4.38 5.56 -26.38
N THR A 246 3.98 5.78 -25.12
CA THR A 246 3.08 6.89 -24.78
C THR A 246 3.72 8.25 -25.06
N ARG A 247 5.01 8.44 -24.79
CA ARG A 247 5.73 9.68 -25.09
C ARG A 247 5.89 9.91 -26.60
N PHE A 248 6.20 8.87 -27.38
CA PHE A 248 6.25 8.97 -28.83
C PHE A 248 4.88 9.34 -29.42
N SER A 249 3.80 8.69 -28.97
CA SER A 249 2.45 9.00 -29.45
C SER A 249 1.97 10.41 -29.10
N ALA A 250 2.53 11.02 -28.06
CA ALA A 250 2.24 12.39 -27.66
C ALA A 250 3.07 13.42 -28.44
N ALA A 251 4.20 13.03 -29.02
CA ALA A 251 5.05 13.90 -29.86
C ALA A 251 4.55 14.03 -31.30
N GLU A 252 3.69 13.10 -31.75
CA GLU A 252 3.07 13.11 -33.09
C GLU A 252 1.74 13.88 -33.16
N ARG A 253 1.27 14.47 -32.04
CA ARG A 253 0.06 15.30 -31.97
C ARG A 253 0.40 16.76 -31.77
#